data_AF-A0A661YV45-F1
#
_entry.id   AF-A0A661YV45-F1
#
_cell.length_a   1.000
_cell.length_b   1.000
_cell.length_c   1.000
_cell.angle_alpha   90.00
_cell.angle_beta   90.00
_cell.angle_gamma   90.00
#
_symmetry.space_group_name_H-M   'P 1'
#
loop_
_entity.id
_entity.type
_entity.pdbx_description
1 polymer ?
#
loop_
_entity_poly.entity_id
_entity_poly.type
_entity_poly.pdbx_seq_one_letter_code
_entity_poly.pdbx_strand_id
1 'polypeptide(L)'
;MNIKYLISAIVFLISGVLSAQEELTPYLETAANNNPGLKARFSEYMDSLELVPQVGSLPDPQLAFGYFIQPIETRNGPQRFRISLTQMFPWFGTLNAREDVAVSKAKAK
;
A
#
# COMPACT_ATOMS: atom_id res chain seq x y z
N MET A 1 72.70 -13.79 10.11
CA MET A 1 71.55 -13.07 9.51
C MET A 1 70.92 -12.21 10.60
N ASN A 2 70.90 -10.88 10.45
CA ASN A 2 70.46 -9.98 11.53
C ASN A 2 68.96 -10.17 11.79
N ILE A 3 68.59 -10.40 13.06
CA ILE A 3 67.21 -10.64 13.52
C ILE A 3 66.21 -9.57 13.02
N LYS A 4 66.70 -8.35 12.80
CA LYS A 4 65.92 -7.22 12.25
C LYS A 4 65.36 -7.50 10.85
N TYR A 5 66.10 -8.17 9.98
CA TYR A 5 65.63 -8.50 8.62
C TYR A 5 64.59 -9.62 8.64
N LEU A 6 64.72 -10.55 9.57
CA LEU A 6 63.74 -11.62 9.79
C LEU A 6 62.39 -11.07 10.26
N ILE A 7 62.43 -10.12 11.21
CA ILE A 7 61.23 -9.42 11.69
C ILE A 7 60.60 -8.59 10.56
N SER A 8 61.41 -7.86 9.78
CA SER A 8 60.92 -7.06 8.66
C SER A 8 60.26 -7.92 7.57
N ALA A 9 60.83 -9.10 7.26
CA ALA A 9 60.27 -10.03 6.28
C ALA A 9 58.94 -10.62 6.77
N ILE A 10 58.84 -10.95 8.06
CA ILE A 10 57.61 -11.43 8.69
C ILE A 10 56.51 -10.37 8.63
N VAL A 11 56.84 -9.11 8.95
CA VAL A 11 55.86 -8.00 8.89
C VAL A 11 55.39 -7.77 7.45
N PHE A 12 56.30 -7.82 6.47
CA PHE A 12 55.93 -7.65 5.06
C PHE A 12 55.04 -8.79 4.55
N LEU A 13 55.29 -10.03 4.98
CA LEU A 13 54.45 -11.17 4.64
C LEU A 13 53.06 -11.08 5.28
N ILE A 14 52.95 -10.60 6.53
CA ILE A 14 51.67 -10.44 7.23
C ILE A 14 50.81 -9.36 6.58
N SER A 15 51.41 -8.27 6.09
CA SER A 15 50.68 -7.19 5.40
C SER A 15 49.95 -7.65 4.14
N GLY A 16 50.44 -8.69 3.45
CA GLY A 16 49.79 -9.24 2.25
C GLY A 16 48.58 -10.14 2.53
N VAL A 17 48.34 -10.54 3.79
CA VAL A 17 47.23 -11.43 4.20
C VAL A 17 46.06 -10.65 4.81
N LEU A 18 46.21 -9.33 4.99
CA LEU A 18 45.18 -8.47 5.56
C LEU A 18 44.25 -7.98 4.44
N SER A 19 43.15 -8.71 4.20
CA SER A 19 42.05 -8.21 3.37
C SER A 19 41.09 -7.38 4.22
N ALA A 20 41.06 -6.07 3.99
CA ALA A 20 40.19 -5.11 4.69
C ALA A 20 38.95 -4.71 3.86
N GLN A 21 38.80 -5.19 2.63
CA GLN A 21 37.61 -4.96 1.81
C GLN A 21 36.50 -5.92 2.21
N GLU A 22 35.53 -5.41 2.96
CA GLU A 22 34.24 -6.09 3.14
C GLU A 22 33.38 -5.91 1.88
N GLU A 23 32.54 -6.91 1.59
CA GLU A 23 31.63 -6.86 0.45
C GLU A 23 30.56 -5.76 0.68
N LEU A 24 30.33 -4.90 -0.30
CA LEU A 24 29.35 -3.80 -0.20
C LEU A 24 27.90 -4.29 -0.21
N THR A 25 27.62 -5.39 -0.91
CA THR A 25 26.30 -6.00 -1.09
C THR A 25 25.53 -6.23 0.23
N PRO A 26 26.10 -6.91 1.26
CA PRO A 26 25.38 -7.15 2.52
C PRO A 26 25.02 -5.86 3.25
N TYR A 27 25.85 -4.81 3.13
CA TYR A 27 25.54 -3.51 3.73
C TYR A 27 24.41 -2.79 3.00
N LEU A 28 24.35 -2.88 1.67
CA LEU A 28 23.24 -2.34 0.89
C LEU A 28 21.92 -3.06 1.20
N GLU A 29 21.96 -4.38 1.33
CA GLU A 29 20.78 -5.16 1.73
C GLU A 29 20.32 -4.80 3.16
N THR A 30 21.27 -4.71 4.10
CA THR A 30 20.98 -4.28 5.47
C THR A 30 20.40 -2.87 5.51
N ALA A 31 20.94 -1.96 4.72
CA ALA A 31 20.43 -0.60 4.60
C ALA A 31 19.02 -0.59 3.99
N ALA A 32 18.78 -1.31 2.89
CA ALA A 32 17.47 -1.39 2.27
C ALA A 32 16.40 -1.96 3.22
N ASN A 33 16.73 -3.03 3.95
CA ASN A 33 15.83 -3.70 4.89
C ASN A 33 15.55 -2.87 6.16
N ASN A 34 16.48 -1.99 6.56
CA ASN A 34 16.35 -1.21 7.79
C ASN A 34 16.05 0.28 7.56
N ASN A 35 15.99 0.75 6.32
CA ASN A 35 15.71 2.15 6.02
C ASN A 35 14.25 2.52 6.35
N PRO A 36 14.00 3.40 7.33
CA PRO A 36 12.64 3.80 7.71
C PRO A 36 11.92 4.57 6.60
N GLY A 37 12.63 5.33 5.78
CA GLY A 37 12.09 6.06 4.64
C GLY A 37 11.56 5.13 3.55
N LEU A 38 12.30 4.05 3.23
CA LEU A 38 11.82 3.03 2.29
C LEU A 38 10.59 2.30 2.84
N LYS A 39 10.59 1.95 4.13
CA LYS A 39 9.42 1.34 4.78
C LYS A 39 8.19 2.25 4.74
N ALA A 40 8.37 3.54 5.01
CA ALA A 40 7.30 4.53 4.93
C ALA A 40 6.72 4.63 3.52
N ARG A 41 7.57 4.76 2.48
CA ARG A 41 7.11 4.80 1.08
C ARG A 41 6.40 3.52 0.65
N PHE A 42 6.92 2.37 1.06
CA PHE A 42 6.27 1.09 0.80
C PHE A 42 4.90 0.99 1.48
N SER A 43 4.78 1.46 2.73
CA SER A 43 3.48 1.54 3.42
C SER A 43 2.52 2.48 2.69
N GLU A 44 2.96 3.69 2.31
CA GLU A 44 2.14 4.63 1.55
C GLU A 44 1.63 4.03 0.23
N TYR A 45 2.48 3.27 -0.46
CA TYR A 45 2.12 2.52 -1.66
C TYR A 45 1.04 1.47 -1.35
N MET A 46 1.25 0.63 -0.33
CA MET A 46 0.29 -0.41 0.06
C MET A 46 -1.05 0.17 0.52
N ASP A 47 -1.03 1.22 1.33
CA ASP A 47 -2.22 1.93 1.79
C ASP A 47 -3.02 2.49 0.61
N SER A 48 -2.32 3.01 -0.41
CA SER A 48 -2.98 3.53 -1.61
C SER A 48 -3.57 2.44 -2.51
N LEU A 49 -3.03 1.21 -2.51
CA LEU A 49 -3.59 0.08 -3.22
C LEU A 49 -4.91 -0.40 -2.60
N GLU A 50 -5.10 -0.23 -1.30
CA GLU A 50 -6.33 -0.63 -0.61
C GLU A 50 -7.57 0.16 -1.08
N LEU A 51 -7.35 1.32 -1.72
CA LEU A 51 -8.43 2.10 -2.33
C LEU A 51 -8.97 1.48 -3.63
N VAL A 52 -8.17 0.67 -4.34
CA VAL A 52 -8.55 0.07 -5.62
C VAL A 52 -9.86 -0.73 -5.52
N PRO A 53 -10.00 -1.72 -4.63
CA PRO A 53 -11.25 -2.47 -4.52
C PRO A 53 -12.44 -1.61 -4.05
N GLN A 54 -12.19 -0.52 -3.31
CA GLN A 54 -13.25 0.37 -2.81
C GLN A 54 -13.85 1.24 -3.93
N VAL A 55 -13.02 1.71 -4.87
CA VAL A 55 -13.52 2.54 -6.00
C VAL A 55 -14.06 1.70 -7.15
N GLY A 56 -13.66 0.42 -7.20
CA GLY A 56 -14.12 -0.58 -8.16
C GLY A 56 -15.40 -1.31 -7.75
N SER A 57 -15.83 -1.21 -6.50
CA SER A 57 -17.09 -1.81 -6.05
C SER A 57 -18.31 -0.96 -6.43
N LEU A 58 -19.48 -1.59 -6.37
CA LEU A 58 -20.73 -0.84 -6.44
C LEU A 58 -20.81 0.17 -5.29
N PRO A 59 -21.40 1.36 -5.51
CA PRO A 59 -21.70 2.31 -4.45
C PRO A 59 -22.58 1.66 -3.37
N ASP A 60 -22.47 2.11 -2.13
CA ASP A 60 -23.25 1.55 -1.04
C ASP A 60 -24.76 1.68 -1.25
N PRO A 61 -25.55 0.66 -0.89
CA PRO A 61 -26.99 0.74 -0.94
C PRO A 61 -27.52 1.71 0.12
N GLN A 62 -28.57 2.44 -0.21
CA GLN A 62 -29.22 3.39 0.68
C GLN A 62 -30.51 2.79 1.23
N LEU A 63 -30.57 2.67 2.56
CA LEU A 63 -31.79 2.31 3.29
C LEU A 63 -32.43 3.58 3.85
N ALA A 64 -33.71 3.80 3.57
CA ALA A 64 -34.47 4.91 4.11
C ALA A 64 -35.75 4.42 4.79
N PHE A 65 -36.08 5.06 5.92
CA PHE A 65 -37.32 4.89 6.66
C PHE A 65 -38.02 6.24 6.79
N GLY A 66 -39.34 6.25 6.61
CA GLY A 66 -40.16 7.44 6.81
C GLY A 66 -41.50 7.10 7.45
N TYR A 67 -41.95 7.91 8.40
CA TYR A 67 -43.26 7.83 9.03
C TYR A 67 -44.09 9.05 8.64
N PHE A 68 -45.34 8.84 8.24
CA PHE A 68 -46.21 9.92 7.76
C PHE A 68 -47.14 10.39 8.86
N ILE A 69 -47.01 11.67 9.26
CA ILE A 69 -47.92 12.31 10.23
C ILE A 69 -49.36 12.33 9.69
N GLN A 70 -49.50 12.63 8.40
CA GLN A 70 -50.74 12.51 7.66
C GLN A 70 -50.58 11.39 6.63
N PRO A 71 -51.32 10.28 6.75
CA PRO A 71 -51.21 9.16 5.84
C PRO A 71 -51.48 9.57 4.39
N ILE A 72 -50.67 9.08 3.46
CA ILE A 72 -50.87 9.31 2.03
C ILE A 72 -51.86 8.28 1.51
N GLU A 73 -52.94 8.70 0.86
CA GLU A 73 -53.87 7.77 0.24
C GLU A 73 -53.24 7.10 -0.99
N THR A 74 -53.30 5.77 -1.04
CA THR A 74 -52.84 4.96 -2.18
C THR A 74 -54.01 4.16 -2.74
N ARG A 75 -53.82 3.52 -3.91
CA ARG A 75 -54.85 2.65 -4.51
C ARG A 75 -55.33 1.52 -3.58
N ASN A 76 -54.50 1.15 -2.60
CA ASN A 76 -54.79 0.09 -1.63
C ASN A 76 -55.08 0.64 -0.21
N GLY A 77 -55.35 1.95 -0.08
CA GLY A 77 -55.61 2.64 1.19
C GLY A 77 -54.43 3.47 1.72
N PRO A 78 -54.54 4.01 2.95
CA PRO A 78 -53.58 4.99 3.48
C PRO A 78 -52.23 4.36 3.88
N GLN A 79 -51.15 4.92 3.35
CA GLN A 79 -49.78 4.58 3.71
C GLN A 79 -49.33 5.36 4.95
N ARG A 80 -48.99 4.64 6.02
CA ARG A 80 -48.56 5.23 7.31
C ARG A 80 -47.05 5.33 7.48
N PHE A 81 -46.30 4.47 6.81
CA PHE A 81 -44.83 4.49 6.79
C PHE A 81 -44.28 3.96 5.45
N ARG A 82 -43.01 4.22 5.19
CA ARG A 82 -42.26 3.72 4.03
C ARG A 82 -40.91 3.21 4.48
N ILE A 83 -40.52 2.06 3.94
CA ILE A 83 -39.14 1.55 3.96
C ILE A 83 -38.71 1.41 2.50
N SER A 84 -37.53 1.90 2.15
CA SER A 84 -36.98 1.76 0.80
C SER A 84 -35.50 1.40 0.84
N LEU A 85 -35.10 0.46 -0.01
CA LEU A 85 -33.71 0.12 -0.30
C LEU A 85 -33.41 0.54 -1.74
N THR A 86 -32.31 1.25 -1.97
CA THR A 86 -31.93 1.73 -3.31
C THR A 86 -30.46 1.46 -3.57
N GLN A 87 -30.14 0.97 -4.77
CA GLN A 87 -28.78 0.66 -5.22
C GLN A 87 -28.52 1.36 -6.56
N MET A 88 -27.40 2.08 -6.66
CA MET A 88 -26.97 2.67 -7.93
C MET A 88 -26.15 1.66 -8.74
N PHE A 89 -26.42 1.56 -10.04
CA PHE A 89 -25.63 0.78 -10.99
C PHE A 89 -24.94 1.72 -11.99
N PRO A 90 -23.62 1.92 -11.87
CA PRO A 90 -22.85 2.70 -12.84
C PRO A 90 -22.87 2.06 -14.23
N TRP A 91 -22.68 2.88 -15.27
CA TRP A 91 -22.57 2.38 -16.64
C TRP A 91 -21.35 1.46 -16.80
N PHE A 92 -21.45 0.48 -17.70
CA PHE A 92 -20.37 -0.48 -17.98
C PHE A 92 -19.02 0.23 -18.19
N GLY A 93 -17.98 -0.31 -17.55
CA GLY A 93 -16.61 0.23 -17.61
C GLY A 93 -16.29 1.38 -16.65
N THR A 94 -17.29 2.01 -16.02
CA THR A 94 -17.06 3.13 -15.09
C THR A 94 -16.24 2.70 -13.87
N LEU A 95 -16.53 1.52 -13.31
CA LEU A 95 -15.84 1.01 -12.12
C LEU A 95 -14.38 0.65 -12.45
N ASN A 96 -14.15 -0.10 -13.53
CA ASN A 96 -12.80 -0.44 -14.00
C ASN A 96 -11.95 0.81 -14.27
N ALA A 97 -12.52 1.84 -14.90
CA ALA A 97 -11.80 3.09 -15.14
C ALA A 97 -11.40 3.80 -13.83
N ARG A 98 -12.21 3.67 -12.75
CA ARG A 98 -11.85 4.20 -11.42
C ARG A 98 -10.75 3.38 -10.76
N GLU A 99 -10.79 2.05 -10.87
CA GLU A 99 -9.72 1.17 -10.41
C GLU A 99 -8.41 1.51 -11.08
N ASP A 100 -8.39 1.66 -12.41
CA ASP A 100 -7.19 2.02 -13.18
C ASP A 100 -6.57 3.33 -12.69
N VAL A 101 -7.41 4.35 -12.46
CA VAL A 101 -6.96 5.63 -11.91
C VAL A 101 -6.38 5.47 -10.49
N ALA A 102 -7.00 4.65 -9.64
CA ALA A 102 -6.49 4.38 -8.29
C ALA A 102 -5.15 3.62 -8.33
N VAL A 103 -5.01 2.62 -9.19
CA VAL A 103 -3.75 1.89 -9.41
C VAL A 103 -2.65 2.81 -9.92
N SER A 104 -2.95 3.69 -10.88
CA SER A 104 -1.98 4.67 -11.38
C SER A 104 -1.55 5.66 -10.29
N LYS A 105 -2.48 6.09 -9.42
CA LYS A 105 -2.14 6.94 -8.27
C LYS A 105 -1.27 6.22 -7.26
N ALA A 106 -1.54 4.94 -7.00
CA ALA A 106 -0.74 4.12 -6.10
C ALA A 106 0.70 3.99 -6.60
N LYS A 107 0.88 3.65 -7.89
CA LYS A 107 2.20 3.56 -8.54
C LYS A 107 3.02 4.86 -8.53
N ALA A 108 2.38 6.02 -8.28
CA ALA A 108 3.03 7.32 -8.23
C ALA A 108 3.47 7.74 -6.81
N LYS A 109 3.18 6.93 -5.78
CA LYS A 109 3.69 7.10 -4.41
C LYS A 109 5.14 6.64 -4.29
#